data_AF-A0A8B7DU61-F1
#
_entry.id   AF-A0A8B7DU61-F1
#
_cell.length_a   1.000
_cell.length_b   1.000
_cell.length_c   1.000
_cell.angle_alpha   90.00
_cell.angle_beta   90.00
_cell.angle_gamma   90.00
#
_symmetry.space_group_name_H-M   'P 1'
#
loop_
_entity.id
_entity.type
_entity.pdbx_description
1 polymer ?
#
loop_
_entity_poly.entity_id
_entity_poly.type
_entity_poly.pdbx_seq_one_letter_code
_entity_poly.pdbx_strand_id
1 'polypeptide(L)'
;MDGPAGKGKTFTYNYLIAEMSSRGVKSASAAWTGIAATLFTNGFTLHGLFKLPVPILDNSTCNVTPNSIQGQFLRQVSLLMLEETSMIPKDALNVINRLLKDVCNNNFPFGGKVILFRGDFRQILRPAEVVESCIKCS
;
A
#
# COMPACT_ATOMS: atom_id res chain seq x y z
N MET A 1 -7.43 6.62 -6.30
CA MET A 1 -8.19 6.43 -7.55
C MET A 1 -9.48 5.72 -7.22
N ASP A 2 -10.58 6.47 -7.25
CA ASP A 2 -11.94 5.99 -7.06
C ASP A 2 -12.75 6.22 -8.35
N GLY A 3 -13.81 5.45 -8.56
CA GLY A 3 -14.70 5.58 -9.70
C GLY A 3 -15.54 4.34 -9.92
N PRO A 4 -16.59 4.36 -10.77
CA PRO A 4 -17.44 3.19 -11.05
C PRO A 4 -16.70 2.01 -11.67
N ALA A 5 -17.27 0.81 -11.52
CA ALA A 5 -16.86 -0.36 -12.31
C ALA A 5 -16.91 -0.04 -13.82
N GLY A 6 -15.97 -0.58 -14.60
CA GLY A 6 -15.94 -0.39 -16.05
C GLY A 6 -15.44 0.97 -16.56
N LYS A 7 -14.90 1.85 -15.71
CA LYS A 7 -14.41 3.19 -16.10
C LYS A 7 -12.89 3.28 -16.31
N GLY A 8 -12.24 2.19 -16.70
CA GLY A 8 -10.81 2.21 -17.06
C GLY A 8 -9.82 2.37 -15.89
N LYS A 9 -10.26 2.20 -14.63
CA LYS A 9 -9.37 2.25 -13.46
C LYS A 9 -8.20 1.26 -13.57
N THR A 10 -8.48 0.03 -13.99
CA THR A 10 -7.47 -1.01 -14.22
C THR A 10 -6.51 -0.62 -15.35
N PHE A 11 -7.03 -0.05 -16.45
CA PHE A 11 -6.20 0.41 -17.55
C PHE A 11 -5.24 1.53 -17.10
N THR A 12 -5.76 2.53 -16.39
CA THR A 12 -4.97 3.65 -15.86
C THR A 12 -3.87 3.17 -14.91
N TYR A 13 -4.21 2.20 -14.07
CA TYR A 13 -3.29 1.58 -13.13
C TYR A 13 -2.14 0.83 -13.84
N ASN A 14 -2.48 0.00 -14.82
CA ASN A 14 -1.49 -0.75 -15.60
C ASN A 14 -0.60 0.19 -16.42
N TYR A 15 -1.18 1.24 -17.00
CA TYR A 15 -0.44 2.29 -17.68
C TYR A 15 0.57 2.95 -16.74
N LEU A 16 0.16 3.29 -15.52
CA LEU A 16 1.06 3.90 -14.54
C LEU A 16 2.22 2.96 -14.14
N ILE A 17 1.95 1.67 -13.98
CA ILE A 17 3.02 0.67 -13.73
C ILE A 17 4.00 0.66 -14.90
N ALA A 18 3.49 0.56 -16.13
CA ALA A 18 4.32 0.52 -17.33
C ALA A 18 5.17 1.79 -17.48
N GLU A 19 4.60 2.96 -17.23
CA GLU A 19 5.28 4.25 -17.30
C GLU A 19 6.32 4.43 -16.19
N MET A 20 6.05 3.97 -14.97
CA MET A 20 7.06 3.98 -13.90
C MET A 20 8.22 3.04 -14.24
N SER A 21 7.91 1.85 -14.76
CA SER A 21 8.92 0.90 -15.20
C SER A 21 9.76 1.42 -16.36
N SER A 22 9.17 2.12 -17.34
CA SER A 22 9.90 2.70 -18.47
C SER A 22 10.93 3.75 -18.02
N ARG A 23 10.65 4.43 -16.90
CA ARG A 23 11.53 5.42 -16.26
C ARG A 23 12.50 4.81 -15.24
N GLY A 24 12.53 3.49 -15.09
CA GLY A 24 13.36 2.80 -14.10
C GLY A 24 12.92 3.00 -12.65
N VAL A 25 11.71 3.49 -12.42
CA VAL A 25 11.14 3.69 -11.08
C VAL A 25 10.50 2.38 -10.62
N LYS A 26 10.96 1.86 -9.47
CA LYS A 26 10.40 0.63 -8.90
C LYS A 26 9.05 0.91 -8.23
N SER A 27 8.03 0.18 -8.66
CA SER A 27 6.71 0.15 -8.05
C SER A 27 6.38 -1.23 -7.50
N ALA A 28 5.55 -1.30 -6.45
CA ALA A 28 4.98 -2.55 -5.97
C ALA A 28 3.46 -2.41 -5.77
N SER A 29 2.73 -3.47 -6.10
CA SER A 29 1.28 -3.54 -6.01
C SER A 29 0.86 -4.55 -4.95
N ALA A 30 -0.03 -4.14 -4.07
CA ALA A 30 -0.57 -5.04 -3.05
C ALA A 30 -2.07 -4.82 -2.81
N ALA A 31 -2.77 -5.90 -2.47
CA ALA A 31 -4.19 -5.89 -2.10
C ALA A 31 -4.43 -6.46 -0.70
N TRP A 32 -5.58 -6.13 -0.09
CA TRP A 32 -5.96 -6.68 1.20
C TRP A 32 -6.25 -8.18 1.13
N THR A 33 -7.04 -8.60 0.15
CA THR A 33 -7.37 -10.02 -0.05
C THR A 33 -6.39 -10.73 -1.00
N GLY A 34 -6.27 -12.04 -0.82
CA GLY A 34 -5.46 -12.90 -1.68
C GLY A 34 -5.94 -12.92 -3.13
N ILE A 35 -7.25 -12.98 -3.35
CA ILE A 35 -7.83 -13.03 -4.69
C ILE A 35 -7.64 -11.72 -5.46
N ALA A 36 -7.69 -10.57 -4.80
CA ALA A 36 -7.40 -9.30 -5.44
C ALA A 36 -5.90 -9.16 -5.78
N ALA A 37 -5.02 -9.68 -4.92
CA ALA A 37 -3.58 -9.66 -5.18
C ALA A 37 -3.18 -10.42 -6.45
N THR A 38 -3.88 -11.53 -6.78
CA THR A 38 -3.58 -12.31 -8.00
C THR A 38 -3.97 -11.58 -9.29
N LEU A 39 -4.74 -10.50 -9.22
CA LEU A 39 -5.07 -9.66 -10.38
C LEU A 39 -3.89 -8.80 -10.83
N PHE A 40 -2.83 -8.71 -10.02
CA PHE A 40 -1.60 -7.99 -10.37
C PHE A 40 -0.50 -8.98 -10.77
N THR A 41 0.23 -8.66 -11.84
CA THR A 41 1.47 -9.36 -12.18
C THR A 41 2.49 -9.13 -11.06
N ASN A 42 2.95 -10.22 -10.43
CA ASN A 42 3.79 -10.18 -9.23
C ASN A 42 3.14 -9.40 -8.06
N GLY A 43 1.82 -9.47 -7.96
CA GLY A 43 1.07 -8.87 -6.86
C GLY A 43 1.38 -9.51 -5.52
N PHE A 44 1.31 -8.70 -4.47
CA PHE A 44 1.41 -9.17 -3.09
C PHE A 44 0.07 -9.01 -2.36
N THR A 45 -0.17 -9.82 -1.35
CA THR A 45 -1.10 -9.40 -0.29
C THR A 45 -0.40 -8.36 0.58
N LEU A 46 -1.16 -7.46 1.22
CA LEU A 46 -0.61 -6.50 2.18
C LEU A 46 0.13 -7.22 3.32
N HIS A 47 -0.43 -8.34 3.79
CA HIS A 47 0.23 -9.21 4.76
C HIS A 47 1.54 -9.78 4.23
N GLY A 48 1.59 -10.20 2.95
CA GLY A 48 2.80 -10.75 2.34
C GLY A 48 3.90 -9.71 2.12
N LEU A 49 3.54 -8.52 1.63
CA LEU A 49 4.46 -7.43 1.31
C LEU A 49 5.06 -6.77 2.56
N PHE A 50 4.22 -6.50 3.55
CA PHE A 50 4.63 -5.75 4.74
C PHE A 50 4.92 -6.66 5.94
N LYS A 51 4.67 -7.97 5.85
CA LYS A 51 4.75 -8.92 6.98
C LYS A 51 3.93 -8.43 8.18
N LEU A 52 2.66 -8.08 7.89
CA LEU A 52 1.72 -7.63 8.92
C LEU A 52 1.53 -8.72 9.98
N PRO A 53 1.48 -8.36 11.27
CA PRO A 53 1.20 -9.30 12.35
C PRO A 53 -0.27 -9.73 12.33
N VAL A 54 -0.57 -10.88 12.93
CA VAL A 54 -1.94 -11.36 13.12
C VAL A 54 -2.08 -11.75 14.60
N PRO A 55 -2.93 -11.07 15.39
CA PRO A 55 -3.81 -9.96 15.03
C PRO A 55 -3.05 -8.63 14.79
N ILE A 56 -3.69 -7.69 14.07
CA ILE A 56 -3.17 -6.32 13.89
C ILE A 56 -3.80 -5.44 14.98
N LEU A 57 -2.95 -4.89 15.85
CA LEU A 57 -3.33 -3.91 16.89
C LEU A 57 -2.58 -2.60 16.65
N ASP A 58 -3.08 -1.49 17.18
CA ASP A 58 -2.47 -0.16 16.99
C ASP A 58 -1.02 -0.06 17.49
N ASN A 59 -0.57 -0.84 18.48
CA ASN A 59 0.83 -0.86 18.93
C ASN A 59 1.69 -1.92 18.22
N SER A 60 1.14 -2.65 17.26
CA SER A 60 1.84 -3.74 16.57
C SER A 60 2.95 -3.23 15.65
N THR A 61 3.91 -4.08 15.35
CA THR A 61 4.98 -3.80 14.37
C THR A 61 5.04 -4.88 13.32
N CYS A 62 5.40 -4.50 12.09
CA CYS A 62 5.69 -5.45 11.03
C CYS A 62 6.97 -6.22 11.34
N ASN A 63 7.00 -7.50 10.99
CA ASN A 63 8.22 -8.32 11.09
C ASN A 63 9.14 -8.10 9.88
N VAL A 64 9.61 -6.86 9.69
CA VAL A 64 10.56 -6.46 8.65
C VAL A 64 11.57 -5.51 9.27
N THR A 65 12.85 -5.87 9.23
CA THR A 65 13.94 -4.99 9.66
C THR A 65 14.49 -4.20 8.46
N PRO A 66 15.03 -2.98 8.66
CA PRO A 66 15.57 -2.17 7.56
C PRO A 66 16.66 -2.86 6.73
N ASN A 67 17.46 -3.74 7.35
CA ASN A 67 18.57 -4.44 6.71
C ASN A 67 18.17 -5.77 6.06
N SER A 68 16.95 -6.27 6.31
CA SER A 68 16.45 -7.49 5.67
C SER A 68 16.25 -7.31 4.16
N ILE A 69 16.22 -8.40 3.41
CA ILE A 69 15.93 -8.39 1.95
C ILE A 69 14.62 -7.65 1.68
N GLN A 70 13.58 -7.89 2.51
CA GLN A 70 12.29 -7.21 2.39
C GLN A 70 12.39 -5.71 2.68
N GLY A 71 13.14 -5.31 3.72
CA GLY A 71 13.39 -3.91 4.04
C GLY A 71 14.13 -3.18 2.92
N GLN A 72 15.18 -3.79 2.35
CA GLN A 72 15.90 -3.24 1.21
C GLN A 72 15.00 -3.11 -0.03
N PHE A 73 14.15 -4.11 -0.30
CA PHE A 73 13.16 -4.04 -1.37
C PHE A 73 12.20 -2.85 -1.17
N LEU A 74 11.57 -2.75 0.00
CA LEU A 74 10.65 -1.65 0.34
C LEU A 74 11.32 -0.27 0.27
N ARG A 75 12.61 -0.18 0.65
CA ARG A 75 13.40 1.06 0.54
C ARG A 75 13.59 1.48 -0.92
N GLN A 76 13.74 0.53 -1.85
CA GLN A 76 13.93 0.82 -3.28
C GLN A 76 12.62 1.14 -4.03
N VAL A 77 11.48 0.64 -3.55
CA VAL A 77 10.17 0.97 -4.13
C VAL A 77 9.88 2.45 -3.91
N SER A 78 9.50 3.20 -4.94
CA SER A 78 9.11 4.61 -4.83
C SER A 78 7.59 4.80 -4.82
N LEU A 79 6.86 3.89 -5.48
CA LEU A 79 5.41 3.90 -5.60
C LEU A 79 4.81 2.60 -5.08
N LEU A 80 3.96 2.71 -4.07
CA LEU A 80 3.17 1.61 -3.52
C LEU A 80 1.73 1.79 -3.94
N MET A 81 1.21 0.80 -4.64
CA MET A 81 -0.16 0.82 -5.13
C MET A 81 -1.01 -0.15 -4.31
N LEU A 82 -1.86 0.40 -3.42
CA LEU A 82 -2.63 -0.38 -2.46
C LEU A 82 -4.08 -0.49 -2.92
N GLU A 83 -4.55 -1.70 -3.18
CA GLU A 83 -5.89 -1.99 -3.65
C GLU A 83 -6.80 -2.50 -2.52
N GLU A 84 -8.12 -2.47 -2.72
CA GLU A 84 -9.13 -2.73 -1.69
C GLU A 84 -9.00 -1.80 -0.47
N THR A 85 -8.66 -0.53 -0.71
CA THR A 85 -8.34 0.41 0.39
C THR A 85 -9.46 0.54 1.42
N SER A 86 -10.73 0.44 1.00
CA SER A 86 -11.89 0.47 1.91
C SER A 86 -11.99 -0.71 2.87
N MET A 87 -11.28 -1.81 2.60
CA MET A 87 -11.21 -2.99 3.48
C MET A 87 -10.02 -2.96 4.43
N ILE A 88 -9.03 -2.08 4.21
CA ILE A 88 -7.81 -2.03 5.02
C ILE A 88 -8.15 -1.38 6.38
N PRO A 89 -7.94 -2.09 7.51
CA PRO A 89 -8.15 -1.51 8.82
C PRO A 89 -7.20 -0.33 9.07
N LYS A 90 -7.68 0.67 9.83
CA LYS A 90 -6.89 1.82 10.25
C LYS A 90 -5.55 1.42 10.88
N ASP A 91 -5.58 0.44 11.78
CA ASP A 91 -4.38 -0.05 12.48
C ASP A 91 -3.37 -0.64 11.49
N ALA A 92 -3.82 -1.32 10.43
CA ALA A 92 -2.93 -1.84 9.40
C ALA A 92 -2.21 -0.70 8.66
N LEU A 93 -2.91 0.38 8.32
CA LEU A 93 -2.30 1.58 7.72
C LEU A 93 -1.28 2.23 8.67
N ASN A 94 -1.60 2.34 9.97
CA ASN A 94 -0.69 2.90 10.97
C ASN A 94 0.58 2.05 11.12
N VAL A 95 0.44 0.72 11.16
CA VAL A 95 1.56 -0.22 11.22
C VAL A 95 2.44 -0.11 9.96
N ILE A 96 1.84 -0.05 8.76
CA ILE A 96 2.57 0.13 7.49
C ILE A 96 3.30 1.48 7.46
N ASN A 97 2.65 2.56 7.91
CA ASN A 97 3.26 3.88 7.99
C ASN A 97 4.52 3.86 8.86
N ARG A 98 4.45 3.29 10.08
CA ARG A 98 5.61 3.15 10.96
C ARG A 98 6.72 2.32 10.36
N LEU A 99 6.38 1.18 9.75
CA LEU A 99 7.36 0.33 9.06
C LEU A 99 8.11 1.12 7.99
N LEU A 100 7.40 1.85 7.13
CA LEU A 100 8.03 2.58 6.03
C LEU A 100 8.87 3.75 6.53
N LYS A 101 8.47 4.42 7.61
CA LYS A 101 9.29 5.44 8.27
C LYS A 101 10.62 4.86 8.77
N ASP A 102 10.57 3.70 9.42
CA ASP A 102 11.76 3.00 9.93
C ASP A 102 12.65 2.48 8.79
N VAL A 103 12.09 1.72 7.84
CA VAL A 103 12.82 1.15 6.69
C VAL A 103 13.49 2.24 5.85
N CYS A 104 12.84 3.40 5.69
CA CYS A 104 13.36 4.49 4.87
C CYS A 104 14.19 5.50 5.67
N ASN A 105 14.26 5.36 7.00
CA ASN A 105 14.84 6.36 7.91
C ASN A 105 14.32 7.78 7.59
N ASN A 106 12.99 7.89 7.43
CA ASN A 106 12.34 9.11 6.99
C ASN A 106 11.02 9.30 7.74
N ASN A 107 10.87 10.41 8.46
CA ASN A 107 9.70 10.66 9.29
C ASN A 107 8.47 11.21 8.53
N PHE A 108 8.59 11.51 7.24
CA PHE A 108 7.43 11.86 6.40
C PHE A 108 6.42 10.69 6.37
N PRO A 109 5.11 10.98 6.17
CA PRO A 109 4.09 9.94 5.99
C PRO A 109 4.57 8.83 5.03
N PHE A 110 4.39 7.59 5.45
CA PHE A 110 4.80 6.38 4.75
C PHE A 110 6.28 6.40 4.32
N GLY A 111 7.18 7.00 5.10
CA GLY A 111 8.61 7.08 4.78
C GLY A 111 8.92 7.92 3.54
N GLY A 112 8.02 8.84 3.17
CA GLY A 112 8.13 9.65 1.96
C GLY A 112 7.82 8.90 0.66
N LYS A 113 7.24 7.69 0.76
CA LYS A 113 6.78 6.92 -0.40
C LYS A 113 5.51 7.52 -0.99
N VAL A 114 5.35 7.41 -2.30
CA VAL A 114 4.07 7.72 -2.94
C VAL A 114 3.15 6.52 -2.74
N ILE A 115 2.00 6.75 -2.12
CA ILE A 115 0.96 5.72 -1.94
C ILE A 115 -0.20 6.03 -2.88
N LEU A 116 -0.49 5.11 -3.80
CA LEU A 116 -1.67 5.16 -4.65
C LEU A 116 -2.72 4.20 -4.12
N PHE A 117 -3.70 4.74 -3.41
CA PHE A 117 -4.87 3.98 -2.98
C PHE A 117 -5.83 3.76 -4.14
N ARG A 118 -6.27 2.52 -4.33
CA ARG A 118 -7.28 2.12 -5.31
C ARG A 118 -8.40 1.39 -4.57
N GLY A 119 -9.63 1.78 -4.84
CA GLY A 119 -10.83 1.12 -4.32
C GLY A 119 -12.07 1.63 -5.04
N ASP A 120 -13.22 1.05 -4.70
CA ASP A 120 -14.52 1.66 -4.94
C ASP A 120 -15.14 1.97 -3.59
N PHE A 121 -15.06 3.24 -3.16
CA PHE A 121 -15.51 3.64 -1.83
C PHE A 121 -17.03 3.53 -1.65
N ARG A 122 -17.77 3.27 -2.73
CA ARG A 122 -19.22 3.03 -2.71
C ARG A 122 -19.57 1.56 -2.55
N GLN A 123 -18.62 0.64 -2.75
CA GLN A 123 -18.86 -0.77 -2.50
C GLN A 123 -18.78 -1.11 -1.02
N ILE A 124 -18.00 -0.36 -0.21
CA ILE A 124 -17.84 -0.60 1.24
C ILE A 124 -17.67 0.71 2.01
N LEU A 125 -18.41 0.85 3.12
CA LEU A 125 -18.74 2.08 3.86
C LEU A 125 -17.60 2.65 4.76
N ARG A 126 -16.34 2.70 4.33
CA ARG A 126 -15.22 3.24 5.17
C ARG A 126 -14.20 4.19 4.51
N PRO A 127 -14.60 5.15 3.65
CA PRO A 127 -13.64 6.12 3.10
C PRO A 127 -13.02 7.06 4.15
N ALA A 128 -13.74 7.39 5.23
CA ALA A 128 -13.28 8.37 6.23
C ALA A 128 -12.04 7.89 7.02
N GLU A 129 -11.97 6.60 7.38
CA GLU A 129 -10.85 6.05 8.16
C GLU A 129 -9.52 6.12 7.39
N VAL A 130 -9.57 5.84 6.08
CA VAL A 130 -8.41 5.91 5.18
C VAL A 130 -7.89 7.34 5.09
N VAL A 131 -8.79 8.29 4.85
CA VAL A 131 -8.45 9.71 4.72
C VAL A 131 -7.88 10.25 6.04
N GLU A 132 -8.48 9.91 7.18
CA GLU A 132 -7.96 10.32 8.48
C GLU A 132 -6.55 9.77 8.75
N SER A 133 -6.31 8.49 8.50
CA SER A 133 -4.96 7.90 8.67
C SER A 133 -3.92 8.52 7.76
N CYS A 134 -4.31 8.96 6.57
CA CYS A 134 -3.39 9.58 5.60
C CYS A 134 -3.15 11.08 5.88
N ILE A 135 -4.16 11.81 6.38
CA ILE A 135 -4.07 13.26 6.62
C ILE A 135 -3.58 13.59 8.04
N LYS A 136 -3.97 12.83 9.08
CA LYS A 136 -3.53 13.09 10.46
C LYS A 136 -2.06 12.74 10.73
N CYS A 137 -1.37 12.13 9.76
CA CYS A 137 0.07 11.88 9.82
C CYS A 137 0.93 13.05 9.28
N SER A 138 0.30 14.14 8.81
CA SER A 138 0.95 15.35 8.25
C SER A 138 1.32 16.35 9.33
#